data_AF-A0A9W7DIP5-F1
#
_entry.id   AF-A0A9W7DIP5-F1
#
_cell.length_a   1.000
_cell.length_b   1.000
_cell.length_c   1.000
_cell.angle_alpha   90.00
_cell.angle_beta   90.00
_cell.angle_gamma   90.00
#
_symmetry.space_group_name_H-M   'P 1'
#
loop_
_entity.id
_entity.type
_entity.pdbx_description
1 polymer ?
#
loop_
_entity_poly.entity_id
_entity_poly.type
_entity_poly.pdbx_seq_one_letter_code
_entity_poly.pdbx_strand_id
1 'polypeptide(L)'
;MELVLVKDLCGAFCFSMQFVIGIELVGTLVLPASITFTLYILIIAIVQKPTPWMSLILMLIIFGLPAVLIIVTVSSLSYIIWMFIYLFSLPIWNFVLPAYAFWKFDDFSWGDTRKTEGGDKGGHGDTDGEFDGSKIVHMTWREYERQRLGIDKRYTIPTVYNPGFYEEGFDEGAEDDAKTNIIDMDHTMN
;
A
#
# COMPACT_ATOMS: atom_id res chain seq x y z
N MET A 1 12.67 -10.98 -6.84
CA MET A 1 13.38 -9.82 -6.26
C MET A 1 13.22 -8.63 -7.20
N GLU A 2 12.00 -8.11 -7.30
CA GLU A 2 11.48 -7.04 -8.15
C GLU A 2 11.54 -5.69 -7.42
N LEU A 3 11.39 -5.63 -6.08
CA LEU A 3 11.45 -4.40 -5.28
C LEU A 3 12.84 -3.75 -5.20
N VAL A 4 13.92 -4.53 -5.29
CA VAL A 4 15.30 -3.99 -5.35
C VAL A 4 15.60 -3.36 -6.72
N LEU A 5 14.77 -3.63 -7.74
CA LEU A 5 15.01 -3.26 -9.13
C LEU A 5 14.06 -2.18 -9.66
N VAL A 6 13.28 -1.53 -8.79
CA VAL A 6 12.53 -0.31 -9.15
C VAL A 6 13.42 0.92 -8.94
N LYS A 7 13.89 1.50 -10.04
CA LYS A 7 14.87 2.61 -10.07
C LYS A 7 14.26 4.01 -9.94
N ASP A 8 12.95 4.13 -9.72
CA ASP A 8 12.24 5.42 -9.81
C ASP A 8 11.77 5.96 -8.45
N LEU A 9 12.54 5.76 -7.38
CA LEU A 9 12.33 6.50 -6.12
C LEU A 9 13.43 7.55 -5.96
N CYS A 10 13.03 8.83 -5.98
CA CYS A 10 13.91 9.96 -5.69
C CYS A 10 14.38 9.89 -4.23
N GLY A 11 15.65 9.55 -4.02
CA GLY A 11 16.25 9.49 -2.70
C GLY A 11 17.77 9.58 -2.81
N ALA A 12 18.32 10.76 -2.53
CA ALA A 12 19.76 10.98 -2.50
C ALA A 12 20.39 10.20 -1.32
N PHE A 13 21.32 9.28 -1.63
CA PHE A 13 22.18 8.59 -0.65
C PHE A 13 21.40 7.82 0.45
N CYS A 14 22.07 7.33 1.51
CA CYS A 14 21.63 6.37 2.54
C CYS A 14 20.31 6.65 3.31
N PHE A 15 19.49 7.61 2.89
CA PHE A 15 18.16 7.94 3.41
C PHE A 15 17.01 7.56 2.46
N SER A 16 17.27 6.73 1.45
CA SER A 16 16.20 6.17 0.62
C SER A 16 15.37 5.15 1.41
N MET A 17 14.05 5.27 1.32
CA MET A 17 13.08 4.31 1.86
C MET A 17 13.40 2.86 1.40
N GLN A 18 13.97 2.71 0.20
CA GLN A 18 14.37 1.41 -0.35
C GLN A 18 15.55 0.77 0.42
N PHE A 19 16.48 1.57 0.94
CA PHE A 19 17.62 1.07 1.72
C PHE A 19 17.17 0.57 3.10
N VAL A 20 16.24 1.29 3.74
CA VAL A 20 15.63 0.88 5.01
C VAL A 20 14.89 -0.45 4.85
N ILE A 21 14.08 -0.58 3.78
CA ILE A 21 13.36 -1.83 3.47
C ILE A 21 14.34 -2.97 3.18
N GLY A 22 15.46 -2.70 2.51
CA GLY A 22 16.52 -3.70 2.28
C GLY A 22 17.17 -4.18 3.59
N ILE A 23 17.49 -3.27 4.52
CA ILE A 23 18.02 -3.63 5.84
C ILE A 23 16.97 -4.39 6.66
N GLU A 24 15.71 -3.99 6.60
CA GLU A 24 14.61 -4.66 7.28
C GLU A 24 14.40 -6.08 6.76
N LEU A 25 14.53 -6.30 5.45
CA LEU A 25 14.50 -7.63 4.84
C LEU A 25 15.67 -8.50 5.31
N VAL A 26 16.88 -7.96 5.37
CA VAL A 26 18.02 -8.69 5.97
C VAL A 26 17.73 -9.01 7.43
N GLY A 27 17.15 -8.08 8.19
CA GLY A 27 16.73 -8.27 9.57
C GLY A 27 15.72 -9.41 9.75
N THR A 28 14.71 -9.50 8.88
CA THR A 28 13.70 -10.59 8.93
C THR A 28 14.28 -11.96 8.59
N LEU A 29 15.36 -12.03 7.80
CA LEU A 29 16.09 -13.28 7.50
C LEU A 29 17.04 -13.70 8.63
N VAL A 30 17.58 -12.74 9.39
CA VAL A 30 18.51 -13.03 10.49
C VAL A 30 17.84 -13.87 11.58
N LEU A 31 16.55 -13.67 11.87
CA LEU A 31 15.82 -14.45 12.88
C LEU A 31 15.75 -15.97 12.55
N PRO A 32 15.21 -16.42 11.40
CA PRO A 32 15.18 -17.83 11.05
C PRO A 32 16.58 -18.43 10.83
N ALA A 33 17.52 -17.63 10.32
CA ALA A 33 18.93 -18.06 10.21
C ALA A 33 19.56 -18.29 11.59
N SER A 34 19.35 -17.38 12.54
CA SER A 34 19.85 -17.48 13.91
C SER A 34 19.34 -18.74 14.60
N ILE A 35 18.04 -19.04 14.50
CA ILE A 35 17.44 -20.26 15.06
C ILE A 35 18.11 -21.51 14.48
N THR A 36 18.33 -21.55 13.16
CA THR A 36 18.99 -22.68 12.48
C THR A 36 20.43 -22.87 12.95
N PHE A 37 21.20 -21.79 13.08
CA PHE A 37 22.58 -21.84 13.59
C PHE A 37 22.64 -22.28 15.06
N THR A 38 21.73 -21.80 15.91
CA THR A 38 21.65 -22.23 17.30
C THR A 38 21.40 -23.73 17.40
N LEU A 39 20.46 -24.28 16.63
CA LEU A 39 20.19 -25.72 16.59
C LEU A 39 21.38 -26.52 16.08
N TYR A 40 22.08 -26.04 15.04
CA TYR A 40 23.28 -26.67 14.51
C TYR A 40 24.41 -26.77 15.56
N ILE A 41 24.70 -25.67 16.26
CA ILE A 41 25.70 -25.66 17.34
C ILE A 41 25.29 -26.60 18.48
N LEU A 42 24.00 -26.65 18.81
CA LEU A 42 23.47 -27.54 19.84
C LEU A 42 23.69 -29.02 19.49
N ILE A 43 23.42 -29.41 18.23
CA ILE A 43 23.64 -30.78 17.75
C ILE A 43 25.13 -31.13 17.74
N ILE A 44 25.99 -30.24 17.24
CA ILE A 44 27.45 -30.46 17.22
C ILE A 44 28.02 -30.54 18.63
N ALA A 45 27.53 -29.74 19.56
CA ALA A 45 27.95 -29.81 20.96
C ALA A 45 27.63 -31.15 21.62
N ILE A 46 26.61 -31.88 21.14
CA ILE A 46 26.25 -33.22 21.63
C ILE A 46 27.09 -34.29 20.92
N VAL A 47 27.26 -34.19 19.60
CA VAL A 47 27.81 -35.26 18.76
C VAL A 47 29.35 -35.23 18.70
N GLN A 48 29.97 -34.05 18.70
CA GLN A 48 31.41 -33.90 18.47
C GLN A 48 32.18 -33.41 19.71
N LYS A 49 33.41 -33.89 19.85
CA LYS A 49 34.41 -33.44 20.82
C LYS A 49 35.58 -32.82 20.02
N PRO A 50 36.11 -31.64 20.36
CA PRO A 50 35.84 -30.83 21.55
C PRO A 50 34.55 -30.00 21.47
N THR A 51 33.85 -29.89 22.59
CA THR A 51 32.58 -29.16 22.67
C THR A 51 32.82 -27.64 22.69
N PRO A 52 32.02 -26.84 21.95
CA PRO A 52 32.16 -25.38 21.89
C PRO A 52 31.60 -24.70 23.15
N TRP A 53 32.39 -24.67 24.23
CA TRP A 53 31.96 -24.15 25.53
C TRP A 53 31.58 -22.65 25.53
N MET A 54 32.26 -21.82 24.73
CA MET A 54 31.96 -20.38 24.64
C MET A 54 30.53 -20.13 24.12
N SER A 55 30.11 -20.87 23.10
CA SER A 55 28.77 -20.76 22.53
C SER A 55 27.69 -21.27 23.50
N LEU A 56 27.97 -22.33 24.26
CA LEU A 56 27.04 -22.88 25.25
C LEU A 56 26.79 -21.92 26.42
N ILE A 57 27.85 -21.26 26.92
CA ILE A 57 27.73 -20.27 28.01
C ILE A 57 26.90 -19.07 27.54
N LEU A 58 27.19 -18.56 26.34
CA LEU A 58 26.43 -17.45 25.75
C LEU A 58 24.94 -17.80 25.57
N MET A 59 24.65 -19.00 25.06
CA MET A 59 23.28 -19.51 24.90
C MET A 59 22.56 -19.63 26.24
N LEU A 60 23.24 -20.11 27.28
CA LEU A 60 22.68 -20.22 28.63
C LEU A 60 22.35 -18.85 29.22
N ILE A 61 23.17 -17.82 28.98
CA ILE A 61 22.88 -16.47 29.45
C ILE A 61 21.70 -15.86 28.68
N ILE A 62 21.71 -15.95 27.34
CA ILE A 62 20.68 -15.33 26.48
C ILE A 62 19.29 -15.94 26.72
N PHE A 63 19.19 -17.26 26.80
CA PHE A 63 17.90 -17.94 27.01
C PHE A 63 17.58 -18.19 28.48
N GLY A 64 18.60 -18.44 29.31
CA GLY A 64 18.40 -18.78 30.73
C GLY A 64 17.93 -17.60 31.56
N LEU A 65 18.46 -16.40 31.33
CA LEU A 65 18.03 -15.20 32.07
C LEU A 65 16.53 -14.90 31.90
N PRO A 66 15.95 -14.80 30.69
CA PRO A 66 14.52 -14.58 30.52
C PRO A 66 13.69 -15.78 30.97
N ALA A 67 14.15 -17.02 30.79
CA ALA A 67 13.44 -18.20 31.25
C ALA A 67 13.24 -18.20 32.78
N VAL A 68 14.29 -17.83 33.53
CA VAL A 68 14.20 -17.69 35.00
C VAL A 68 13.22 -16.58 35.40
N LEU A 69 13.25 -15.43 34.72
CA LEU A 69 12.31 -14.34 34.98
C LEU A 69 10.86 -14.77 34.78
N ILE A 70 10.58 -15.55 33.72
CA ILE A 70 9.25 -16.07 33.47
C ILE A 70 8.82 -17.03 34.57
N ILE A 71 9.65 -18.02 34.93
CA ILE A 71 9.31 -19.03 35.96
C ILE A 71 8.95 -18.38 37.30
N VAL A 72 9.70 -17.38 37.74
CA VAL A 72 9.44 -16.69 39.01
C VAL A 72 8.15 -15.85 38.97
N THR A 73 7.75 -15.38 37.79
CA THR A 73 6.56 -14.52 37.63
C THR A 73 5.25 -15.33 37.56
N VAL A 74 5.30 -16.61 37.19
CA VAL A 74 4.08 -17.43 37.06
C VAL A 74 3.54 -17.83 38.44
N SER A 75 2.39 -17.27 38.82
CA SER A 75 1.78 -17.49 40.14
C SER A 75 0.43 -18.22 40.12
N SER A 76 -0.21 -18.42 38.96
CA SER A 76 -1.55 -19.04 38.88
C SER A 76 -1.68 -20.11 37.79
N LEU A 77 -2.45 -21.17 38.06
CA LEU A 77 -2.69 -22.28 37.13
C LEU A 77 -3.44 -21.87 35.85
N SER A 78 -4.33 -20.87 35.93
CA SER A 78 -5.04 -20.35 34.75
C SER A 78 -4.05 -19.69 33.78
N TYR A 79 -3.07 -18.94 34.31
CA TYR A 79 -2.02 -18.36 33.48
C TYR A 79 -1.12 -19.42 32.85
N ILE A 80 -0.93 -20.59 33.46
CA ILE A 80 -0.14 -21.68 32.85
C ILE A 80 -0.81 -22.22 31.58
N ILE A 81 -2.13 -22.40 31.57
CA ILE A 81 -2.86 -22.86 30.39
C ILE A 81 -2.75 -21.84 29.25
N TRP A 82 -2.93 -20.55 29.55
CA TRP A 82 -2.73 -19.48 28.59
C TRP A 82 -1.26 -19.36 28.14
N MET A 83 -0.30 -19.62 29.04
CA MET A 83 1.13 -19.66 28.72
C MET A 83 1.46 -20.77 27.72
N PHE A 84 0.80 -21.93 27.79
CA PHE A 84 1.00 -23.00 26.82
C PHE A 84 0.51 -22.59 25.43
N ILE A 85 -0.68 -21.98 25.31
CA ILE A 85 -1.18 -21.46 24.04
C ILE A 85 -0.20 -20.42 23.48
N TYR A 86 0.28 -19.51 24.33
CA TYR A 86 1.31 -18.54 23.98
C TYR A 86 2.61 -19.22 23.51
N LEU A 87 3.09 -20.24 24.21
CA LEU A 87 4.32 -20.97 23.88
C LEU A 87 4.25 -21.69 22.52
N PHE A 88 3.09 -22.25 22.16
CA PHE A 88 2.88 -22.84 20.84
C PHE A 88 2.73 -21.79 19.72
N SER A 89 2.24 -20.59 20.06
CA SER A 89 2.17 -19.48 19.10
C SER A 89 3.54 -18.86 18.80
N LEU A 90 4.47 -18.88 19.75
CA LEU A 90 5.82 -18.33 19.61
C LEU A 90 6.63 -18.86 18.41
N PRO A 91 6.73 -20.18 18.14
CA PRO A 91 7.46 -20.67 16.97
C PRO A 91 6.78 -20.28 15.65
N ILE A 92 5.44 -20.20 15.62
CA ILE A 92 4.71 -19.72 14.44
C ILE A 92 5.06 -18.26 14.19
N TRP A 93 5.05 -17.44 15.23
CA TRP A 93 5.36 -16.01 15.14
C TRP A 93 6.83 -15.69 14.85
N ASN A 94 7.78 -16.46 15.40
CA ASN A 94 9.21 -16.16 15.27
C ASN A 94 9.89 -16.84 14.07
N PHE A 95 9.31 -17.93 13.56
CA PHE A 95 9.92 -18.69 12.47
C PHE A 95 9.05 -18.74 11.22
N VAL A 96 7.80 -19.18 11.36
CA VAL A 96 6.91 -19.40 10.20
C VAL A 96 6.52 -18.10 9.54
N LEU A 97 6.07 -17.10 10.31
CA LEU A 97 5.65 -15.82 9.75
C LEU A 97 6.82 -15.06 9.09
N PRO A 98 8.00 -14.90 9.72
CA PRO A 98 9.13 -14.22 9.08
C PRO A 98 9.68 -14.97 7.86
N ALA A 99 9.77 -16.30 7.91
CA ALA A 99 10.22 -17.09 6.77
C ALA A 99 9.22 -17.09 5.62
N TYR A 100 7.92 -17.14 5.91
CA TYR A 100 6.86 -17.03 4.92
C TYR A 100 6.81 -15.64 4.30
N ALA A 101 6.88 -14.60 5.14
CA ALA A 101 6.95 -13.21 4.71
C ALA A 101 8.16 -12.98 3.82
N PHE A 102 9.33 -13.59 4.09
CA PHE A 102 10.50 -13.55 3.21
C PHE A 102 10.29 -14.30 1.89
N TRP A 103 9.71 -15.51 1.93
CA TRP A 103 9.49 -16.33 0.73
C TRP A 103 8.45 -15.74 -0.22
N LYS A 104 7.46 -15.02 0.33
CA LYS A 104 6.44 -14.27 -0.43
C LYS A 104 6.68 -12.77 -0.43
N PHE A 105 7.81 -12.33 0.12
CA PHE A 105 8.27 -10.97 -0.03
C PHE A 105 8.56 -10.81 -1.50
N ASP A 106 7.99 -9.77 -2.12
CA ASP A 106 8.12 -9.45 -3.55
C ASP A 106 7.10 -10.09 -4.50
N ASP A 107 6.14 -10.88 -4.01
CA ASP A 107 5.04 -11.36 -4.86
C ASP A 107 3.99 -10.24 -5.04
N PHE A 108 4.20 -9.39 -6.05
CA PHE A 108 3.31 -8.29 -6.43
C PHE A 108 1.98 -8.75 -7.04
N SER A 109 1.65 -10.05 -7.05
CA SER A 109 0.40 -10.55 -7.63
C SER A 109 -0.88 -9.99 -7.00
N TRP A 110 -0.79 -9.35 -5.82
CA TRP A 110 -1.90 -8.60 -5.24
C TRP A 110 -1.94 -7.10 -5.63
N GLY A 111 -0.80 -6.51 -6.01
CA GLY A 111 -0.68 -5.13 -6.52
C GLY A 111 -1.04 -4.99 -8.00
N ASP A 112 -1.13 -6.11 -8.71
CA ASP A 112 -1.65 -6.25 -10.08
C ASP A 112 -3.18 -6.11 -10.15
N THR A 113 -3.81 -5.31 -9.28
CA THR A 113 -5.26 -5.03 -9.30
C THR A 113 -5.71 -4.16 -10.49
N ARG A 114 -4.87 -4.07 -11.53
CA ARG A 114 -5.25 -3.68 -12.90
C ARG A 114 -4.77 -4.67 -13.95
N LYS A 115 -4.69 -5.97 -13.65
CA LYS A 115 -4.96 -6.95 -14.70
C LYS A 115 -6.44 -6.82 -15.01
N THR A 116 -6.74 -6.27 -16.18
CA THR A 116 -8.06 -6.18 -16.76
C THR A 116 -8.64 -7.58 -16.94
N GLU A 117 -9.20 -8.14 -15.86
CA GLU A 117 -10.04 -9.32 -15.87
C GLU A 117 -11.36 -8.95 -16.56
N GLY A 118 -11.34 -9.03 -17.89
CA GLY A 118 -12.50 -8.70 -18.74
C GLY A 118 -12.18 -7.70 -19.85
N GLY A 119 -11.10 -7.90 -20.60
CA GLY A 119 -10.92 -7.27 -21.91
C GLY A 119 -10.85 -8.37 -22.95
N ASP A 120 -12.00 -8.96 -23.25
CA ASP A 120 -12.13 -9.96 -24.29
C ASP A 120 -11.50 -9.46 -25.60
N LYS A 121 -10.94 -10.40 -26.33
CA LYS A 121 -10.27 -10.19 -27.62
C LYS A 121 -11.32 -9.82 -28.68
N GLY A 122 -11.77 -8.56 -28.65
CA GLY A 122 -12.89 -8.10 -29.46
C GLY A 122 -12.87 -6.60 -29.70
N GLY A 123 -11.92 -6.15 -30.52
CA GLY A 123 -12.09 -4.97 -31.37
C GLY A 123 -11.96 -3.60 -30.70
N HIS A 124 -10.73 -3.13 -30.51
CA HIS A 124 -10.42 -1.74 -30.80
C HIS A 124 -8.95 -1.61 -31.23
N GLY A 125 -8.76 -1.38 -32.53
CA GLY A 125 -7.60 -0.68 -33.09
C GLY A 125 -6.25 -1.32 -32.85
N ASP A 126 -5.97 -2.36 -33.62
CA ASP A 126 -4.61 -2.76 -33.99
C ASP A 126 -3.88 -1.55 -34.63
N THR A 127 -3.03 -0.87 -33.88
CA THR A 127 -1.87 -0.14 -34.40
C THR A 127 -0.99 0.29 -33.23
N ASP A 128 0.30 -0.01 -33.31
CA ASP A 128 1.39 0.57 -32.52
C ASP A 128 1.38 2.11 -32.65
N GLY A 129 0.47 2.77 -31.95
CA GLY A 129 0.34 4.21 -31.91
C GLY A 129 1.14 4.75 -30.72
N GLU A 130 2.18 5.51 -31.03
CA GLU A 130 2.81 6.45 -30.09
C GLU A 130 1.71 7.19 -29.32
N PHE A 131 1.83 7.25 -27.99
CA PHE A 131 0.81 7.83 -27.13
C PHE A 131 0.52 9.27 -27.53
N ASP A 132 -0.59 9.47 -28.22
CA ASP A 132 -1.03 10.77 -28.69
C ASP A 132 -1.71 11.53 -27.55
N GLY A 133 -0.90 12.24 -26.76
CA GLY A 133 -1.34 13.08 -25.66
C GLY A 133 -2.29 14.22 -26.08
N SER A 134 -2.44 14.49 -27.38
CA SER A 134 -3.39 15.49 -27.88
C SER A 134 -4.86 15.08 -27.68
N LYS A 135 -5.12 13.78 -27.47
CA LYS A 135 -6.47 13.27 -27.14
C LYS A 135 -6.85 13.45 -25.68
N ILE A 136 -5.88 13.75 -24.81
CA ILE A 136 -6.15 14.06 -23.40
C ILE A 136 -6.47 15.55 -23.33
N VAL A 137 -7.75 15.86 -23.28
CA VAL A 137 -8.22 17.23 -23.10
C VAL A 137 -7.91 17.65 -21.66
N HIS A 138 -6.88 18.47 -21.50
CA HIS A 138 -6.59 19.14 -20.24
C HIS A 138 -7.60 20.27 -20.05
N MET A 139 -8.67 19.95 -19.33
CA MET A 139 -9.69 20.92 -18.94
C MET A 139 -9.67 21.09 -17.43
N THR A 140 -9.75 22.33 -16.95
CA THR A 140 -9.84 22.59 -15.50
C THR A 140 -11.18 22.05 -15.00
N TRP A 141 -11.24 21.52 -13.77
CA TRP A 141 -12.49 21.00 -13.19
C TRP A 141 -13.64 22.02 -13.28
N ARG A 142 -13.32 23.31 -13.14
CA ARG A 142 -14.25 24.44 -13.29
C ARG A 142 -14.85 24.59 -14.70
N GLU A 143 -14.08 24.29 -15.74
CA GLU A 143 -14.55 24.31 -17.13
C GLU A 143 -15.39 23.08 -17.46
N TYR A 144 -15.03 21.93 -16.87
CA TYR A 144 -15.83 20.70 -16.94
C TYR A 144 -17.21 20.89 -16.30
N GLU A 145 -17.25 21.46 -15.09
CA GLU A 145 -18.50 21.73 -14.38
C GLU A 145 -19.36 22.75 -15.15
N ARG A 146 -18.75 23.80 -15.71
CA ARG A 146 -19.45 24.77 -16.58
C ARG A 146 -20.10 24.09 -17.78
N GLN A 147 -19.39 23.19 -18.45
CA GLN A 147 -19.91 22.46 -19.61
C GLN A 147 -21.03 21.49 -19.21
N ARG A 148 -20.89 20.81 -18.07
CA ARG A 148 -21.91 19.90 -17.54
C ARG A 148 -23.20 20.62 -17.15
N LEU A 149 -23.07 21.82 -16.57
CA LEU A 149 -24.21 22.64 -16.13
C LEU A 149 -24.83 23.49 -17.25
N GLY A 150 -24.22 23.52 -18.43
CA GLY A 150 -24.74 24.30 -19.56
C GLY A 150 -24.64 25.82 -19.38
N ILE A 151 -23.82 26.29 -18.44
CA ILE A 151 -23.69 27.73 -18.12
C ILE A 151 -22.94 28.43 -19.26
N ASP A 152 -23.54 29.48 -19.83
CA ASP A 152 -22.96 30.24 -20.95
C ASP A 152 -21.58 30.82 -20.59
N LYS A 153 -20.69 30.91 -21.58
CA LYS A 153 -19.31 31.42 -21.46
C LYS A 153 -19.25 32.87 -20.98
N ARG A 154 -20.37 33.60 -21.01
CA ARG A 154 -20.51 34.98 -20.52
C ARG A 154 -20.47 35.07 -19.00
N TYR A 155 -20.77 33.98 -18.28
CA TYR A 155 -20.84 34.00 -16.82
C TYR A 155 -19.47 33.74 -16.18
N THR A 156 -18.99 34.71 -15.40
CA THR A 156 -17.70 34.64 -14.70
C THR A 156 -17.88 33.86 -13.40
N ILE A 157 -17.32 32.64 -13.35
CA ILE A 157 -17.38 31.82 -12.13
C ILE A 157 -16.49 32.48 -11.05
N PRO A 158 -17.01 32.82 -9.87
CA PRO A 158 -16.26 33.46 -8.81
C PRO A 158 -15.08 32.59 -8.38
N THR A 159 -14.00 33.23 -7.96
CA THR A 159 -12.77 32.56 -7.52
C THR A 159 -12.89 31.92 -6.14
N VAL A 160 -13.87 32.35 -5.35
CA VAL A 160 -14.19 31.82 -4.03
C VAL A 160 -15.45 30.98 -4.14
N TYR A 161 -15.42 29.77 -3.59
CA TYR A 161 -16.57 28.88 -3.56
C TYR A 161 -17.73 29.55 -2.81
N ASN A 162 -18.81 29.84 -3.54
CA ASN A 162 -20.06 30.35 -3.00
C ASN A 162 -21.19 29.42 -3.46
N PRO A 163 -21.82 28.65 -2.55
CA PRO A 163 -22.86 27.70 -2.94
C PRO A 163 -24.13 28.37 -3.52
N GLY A 164 -24.42 29.63 -3.18
CA GLY A 164 -25.59 30.35 -3.72
C GLY A 164 -25.43 30.86 -5.16
N PHE A 165 -24.20 30.86 -5.69
CA PHE A 165 -23.93 31.33 -7.04
C PHE A 165 -24.57 30.44 -8.12
N TYR A 166 -24.71 29.14 -7.83
CA TYR A 166 -25.29 28.18 -8.77
C TYR A 166 -26.81 28.27 -8.85
N GLU A 167 -27.48 28.77 -7.80
CA GLU A 167 -28.92 29.04 -7.81
C GLU A 167 -29.22 30.32 -8.61
N GLU A 168 -28.50 31.42 -8.35
CA GLU A 168 -28.69 32.69 -9.07
C GLU A 168 -28.44 32.57 -10.59
N GLY A 169 -27.37 31.89 -11.00
CA GLY A 169 -27.04 31.74 -12.42
C GLY A 169 -28.00 30.82 -13.19
N PHE A 170 -28.67 29.89 -12.51
CA PHE A 170 -29.70 29.05 -13.12
C PHE A 170 -31.03 29.81 -13.28
N ASP A 171 -31.42 30.60 -12.28
CA ASP A 171 -32.64 31.41 -12.34
C ASP A 171 -32.52 32.57 -13.35
N GLU A 172 -31.39 33.27 -13.43
CA GLU A 172 -31.15 34.29 -14.46
C GLU A 172 -31.09 33.67 -15.86
N GLY A 173 -30.43 32.52 -16.02
CA GLY A 173 -30.37 31.81 -17.30
C GLY A 173 -31.76 31.37 -17.79
N ALA A 174 -32.60 30.87 -16.88
CA ALA A 174 -33.98 30.50 -17.20
C ALA A 174 -34.85 31.72 -17.55
N GLU A 175 -34.65 32.86 -16.90
CA GLU A 175 -35.38 34.09 -17.18
C GLU A 175 -34.97 34.74 -18.52
N ASP A 176 -33.68 34.72 -18.86
CA ASP A 176 -33.17 35.21 -20.15
C ASP A 176 -33.58 34.28 -21.30
N ASP A 177 -33.54 32.96 -21.12
CA ASP A 177 -34.03 32.00 -22.12
C ASP A 177 -35.54 32.20 -22.36
N ALA A 178 -36.32 32.49 -21.32
CA ALA A 178 -37.74 32.80 -21.47
C ALA A 178 -37.98 34.10 -22.26
N LYS A 179 -37.20 35.16 -22.00
CA LYS A 179 -37.29 36.43 -22.74
C LYS A 179 -36.87 36.28 -24.20
N THR A 180 -35.80 35.53 -24.47
CA THR A 180 -35.30 35.31 -25.84
C THR A 180 -36.31 34.52 -26.68
N ASN A 181 -36.92 33.47 -26.11
CA ASN A 181 -37.98 32.70 -26.78
C ASN A 181 -39.27 33.52 -27.04
N ILE A 182 -39.61 34.47 -26.16
CA ILE A 182 -40.75 35.38 -26.38
C ILE A 182 -40.47 36.37 -27.54
N ILE A 183 -39.24 36.87 -27.64
CA ILE A 183 -38.85 37.81 -28.72
C ILE A 183 -38.81 37.10 -30.08
N ASP A 184 -38.34 35.84 -30.15
CA ASP A 184 -38.33 35.06 -31.39
C ASP A 184 -39.74 34.63 -31.86
N MET A 185 -40.70 34.47 -30.94
CA MET A 185 -42.11 34.20 -31.31
C MET A 185 -42.80 35.40 -31.96
N ASP A 186 -42.46 36.64 -31.59
CA ASP A 186 -43.03 37.86 -32.20
C ASP A 186 -42.49 38.07 -33.63
N HIS A 187 -41.28 37.57 -33.91
CA HIS A 187 -40.64 37.72 -35.22
C HIS A 187 -41.09 36.67 -36.27
N THR A 188 -41.83 35.64 -35.87
CA THR A 188 -42.32 34.55 -36.73
C THR A 188 -43.81 34.65 -37.09
N MET A 189 -44.53 35.67 -36.59
CA MET A 189 -45.95 35.94 -36.87
C MET A 189 -46.19 37.13 -37.84
N ASN A 190 -45.26 37.42 -38.74
CA ASN A 190 -45.47 38.32 -39.90
C ASN A 190 -45.04 37.65 -41.21
#